data_AF-A0A9E8N1B7-F1
#
_entry.id   AF-A0A9E8N1B7-F1
#
_cell.length_a   1.000
_cell.length_b   1.000
_cell.length_c   1.000
_cell.angle_alpha   90.00
_cell.angle_beta   90.00
_cell.angle_gamma   90.00
#
_symmetry.space_group_name_H-M   'P 1'
#
loop_
_entity.id
_entity.type
_entity.pdbx_description
1 polymer ?
#
loop_
_entity_poly.entity_id
_entity_poly.type
_entity_poly.pdbx_seq_one_letter_code
_entity_poly.pdbx_strand_id
1 'polypeptide(L)' 'MSRYLKGKKIIILFREKHFKLGYLRPLAQLDEKGGMIVLPMPAFYYQTKIIQEIFYPAIGKKLDQFGL' A
#
# COMPACT_ATOMS: atom_id res chain seq x y z
N MET A 1 4.32 6.46 14.92
CA MET A 1 2.88 6.80 14.86
C MET A 1 2.09 5.56 14.46
N SER A 2 1.25 5.08 15.37
CA SER A 2 0.53 3.82 15.31
C SER A 2 -0.72 3.98 14.42
N ARG A 3 -0.69 3.54 13.15
CA ARG A 3 -1.84 3.58 12.23
C ARG A 3 -2.70 2.32 12.38
N TYR A 4 -3.75 2.41 13.19
CA TYR A 4 -4.67 1.31 13.46
C TYR A 4 -6.10 1.79 13.33
N LEU A 5 -6.92 1.07 12.57
CA LEU A 5 -8.35 1.33 12.45
C LEU A 5 -9.08 0.42 13.45
N LYS A 6 -9.72 1.01 14.46
CA LYS A 6 -10.37 0.28 15.57
C LYS A 6 -9.43 -0.75 16.24
N GLY A 7 -8.18 -0.37 16.51
CA GLY A 7 -7.20 -1.24 17.18
C GLY A 7 -6.63 -2.38 16.33
N LYS A 8 -6.98 -2.47 15.04
CA LYS A 8 -6.42 -3.45 14.09
C LYS A 8 -5.54 -2.74 13.06
N LYS A 9 -4.40 -3.36 12.71
CA LYS A 9 -3.59 -2.94 11.55
C LYS A 9 -4.36 -3.30 10.29
N ILE A 10 -4.74 -2.30 9.51
CA ILE A 10 -5.39 -2.49 8.22
C ILE A 10 -4.50 -1.86 7.16
N ILE A 11 -4.04 -2.69 6.22
CA ILE A 11 -3.31 -2.25 5.04
C ILE A 11 -4.17 -2.57 3.83
N ILE A 12 -4.40 -1.57 2.98
CA ILE A 12 -5.00 -1.75 1.66
C ILE A 12 -3.93 -1.58 0.60
N LEU A 13 -3.76 -2.62 -0.21
CA LEU A 13 -2.97 -2.56 -1.43
C LEU A 13 -3.87 -2.06 -2.56
N PHE A 14 -3.80 -0.77 -2.87
CA PHE A 14 -4.65 -0.14 -3.89
C PHE A 14 -3.93 -0.06 -5.23
N ARG A 15 -4.45 -0.76 -6.25
CA ARG A 15 -3.92 -0.72 -7.62
C ARG A 15 -5.02 -0.35 -8.60
N GLU A 16 -4.81 0.75 -9.31
CA GLU A 16 -5.62 1.12 -10.48
C GLU A 16 -4.69 1.60 -11.62
N LYS A 17 -5.17 1.51 -12.86
CA LYS A 17 -4.63 2.13 -14.07
C LYS A 17 -4.77 3.65 -14.03
N HIS A 18 -5.87 4.21 -13.50
CA HIS A 18 -6.08 5.66 -13.39
C HIS A 18 -6.70 6.09 -12.04
N PHE A 19 -6.23 7.21 -11.50
CA PHE A 19 -6.74 7.77 -10.25
C PHE A 19 -7.84 8.81 -10.51
N LYS A 20 -9.09 8.35 -10.53
CA LYS A 20 -10.26 9.24 -10.48
C LYS A 20 -10.53 9.69 -9.05
N LEU A 21 -11.09 10.89 -8.90
CA LEU A 21 -11.52 11.47 -7.61
C LEU A 21 -12.43 10.54 -6.80
N GLY A 22 -13.28 9.74 -7.47
CA GLY A 22 -14.13 8.74 -6.82
C GLY A 22 -13.35 7.67 -6.05
N TYR A 23 -12.13 7.33 -6.47
CA TYR A 23 -11.26 6.40 -5.74
C TYR A 23 -10.46 7.10 -4.63
N LEU A 24 -10.05 8.35 -4.85
CA LEU A 24 -9.24 9.09 -3.89
C LEU A 24 -10.00 9.46 -2.61
N ARG A 25 -11.30 9.80 -2.70
CA ARG A 25 -12.09 10.18 -1.52
C ARG A 25 -12.23 9.03 -0.50
N PRO A 26 -12.55 7.78 -0.88
CA PRO A 26 -12.53 6.66 0.04
C PRO A 26 -11.15 6.36 0.62
N LEU A 27 -10.08 6.49 -0.18
CA LEU A 27 -8.71 6.28 0.29
C LEU A 27 -8.30 7.35 1.31
N ALA A 28 -8.67 8.61 1.09
CA ALA A 28 -8.44 9.69 2.06
C ALA A 28 -9.15 9.39 3.40
N GLN A 29 -10.43 9.02 3.35
CA GLN A 29 -11.19 8.64 4.56
C GLN A 29 -10.58 7.44 5.29
N LEU A 30 -9.96 6.52 4.57
CA LEU A 30 -9.26 5.38 5.17
C LEU A 30 -8.00 5.82 5.92
N ASP A 31 -7.19 6.71 5.33
CA ASP A 31 -5.98 7.25 5.97
C ASP A 31 -6.35 8.03 7.24
N GLU A 32 -7.40 8.87 7.17
CA GLU A 32 -7.93 9.64 8.32
C GLU A 32 -8.36 8.74 9.48
N LYS A 33 -8.92 7.57 9.18
CA LYS A 33 -9.36 6.59 10.19
C LYS A 33 -8.22 5.71 10.71
N GLY A 34 -6.98 5.99 10.32
CA GLY A 34 -5.79 5.24 10.74
C GLY A 34 -5.55 3.96 9.95
N GLY A 35 -6.23 3.76 8.82
CA GLY A 35 -5.85 2.74 7.84
C GLY A 35 -4.61 3.14 7.06
N MET A 36 -3.91 2.17 6.50
CA MET A 36 -2.72 2.41 5.68
C MET A 36 -2.98 2.04 4.23
N ILE A 37 -2.68 2.97 3.33
CA ILE A 37 -2.79 2.73 1.88
C ILE A 37 -1.38 2.48 1.33
N VAL A 38 -1.25 1.42 0.56
CA VAL A 38 -0.04 1.06 -0.16
C VAL A 38 -0.39 0.99 -1.63
N LEU A 39 0.30 1.79 -2.43
CA LEU A 39 0.23 1.68 -3.88
C LEU A 39 1.34 0.72 -4.30
N PRO A 40 1.04 -0.43 -4.94
CA PRO A 40 2.04 -1.25 -5.59
C PRO A 40 2.44 -0.54 -6.88
N MET A 41 3.13 0.59 -6.74
CA MET A 41 3.85 1.20 -7.83
C MET A 41 5.19 0.47 -7.93
N PRO A 42 5.48 -0.14 -9.09
CA PRO A 42 6.79 -0.68 -9.38
C PRO A 42 7.91 0.28 -8.99
N ALA A 43 8.87 -0.19 -8.22
CA ALA A 43 10.13 0.53 -8.08
C ALA A 43 10.96 0.31 -9.35
N PHE A 44 10.66 1.03 -10.43
CA PHE A 44 11.44 1.01 -11.67
C PHE A 44 12.86 1.60 -11.52
N TYR A 45 13.23 2.07 -10.32
CA TYR A 45 14.58 2.57 -10.01
C TYR A 45 15.66 1.48 -10.03
N TYR A 46 15.26 0.21 -9.92
CA TYR A 46 16.15 -0.93 -10.13
C TYR A 46 15.86 -1.53 -11.51
N GLN A 47 16.91 -1.79 -12.30
CA GLN A 47 16.83 -2.62 -13.50
C GLN A 47 16.48 -4.06 -13.09
N THR A 48 15.23 -4.26 -12.73
CA THR A 48 14.67 -5.54 -12.28
C THR A 48 14.52 -6.44 -13.51
N LYS A 49 15.04 -7.66 -13.40
CA LYS A 49 15.06 -8.61 -14.52
C LYS A 49 13.75 -9.39 -14.63
N ILE A 50 12.96 -9.41 -13.55
CA ILE A 50 11.79 -10.26 -13.40
C ILE A 50 10.65 -9.50 -12.73
N ILE A 51 9.42 -9.68 -13.23
CA ILE A 51 8.19 -9.03 -12.74
C ILE A 51 8.02 -9.18 -11.22
N GLN A 52 8.42 -10.32 -10.66
CA GLN A 52 8.34 -10.61 -9.23
C GLN A 52 9.16 -9.64 -8.37
N GLU A 53 10.37 -9.29 -8.81
CA GLU A 53 11.29 -8.38 -8.09
C GLU A 53 10.72 -6.96 -7.97
N ILE A 54 9.77 -6.61 -8.84
CA ILE A 54 9.09 -5.31 -8.83
C ILE A 54 8.09 -5.21 -7.67
N PHE A 55 7.44 -6.32 -7.30
CA PHE A 55 6.35 -6.33 -6.31
C PHE A 55 6.82 -6.71 -4.90
N TYR A 56 7.81 -7.60 -4.78
CA TYR A 56 8.31 -8.07 -3.48
C TYR A 56 8.73 -6.95 -2.52
N PRO A 57 9.48 -5.90 -2.93
CA PRO A 57 9.90 -4.84 -2.03
C PRO A 57 8.73 -4.01 -1.48
N ALA A 58 7.68 -3.81 -2.30
CA ALA A 58 6.51 -3.05 -1.92
C ALA A 58 5.63 -3.80 -0.90
N ILE A 59 5.59 -5.14 -1.00
CA ILE A 59 4.79 -6.00 -0.14
C ILE A 59 5.56 -6.37 1.14
N GLY A 60 6.83 -6.81 1.01
CA GLY A 60 7.65 -7.27 2.13
C GLY A 60 7.80 -6.23 3.25
N LYS A 61 8.16 -4.99 2.89
CA LYS A 61 8.28 -3.88 3.86
C LYS A 61 6.98 -3.55 4.62
N LYS A 62 5.83 -3.99 4.08
CA LYS A 62 4.51 -3.78 4.69
C LYS A 62 4.06 -4.98 5.49
N LEU A 63 4.42 -6.20 5.06
CA LEU A 63 4.27 -7.42 5.85
C LEU A 63 5.14 -7.40 7.11
N ASP A 64 6.34 -6.79 7.06
CA ASP A 64 7.17 -6.55 8.25
C ASP A 64 6.38 -5.81 9.35
N GLN A 65 5.45 -4.93 8.97
CA GLN A 65 4.61 -4.19 9.92
C GLN A 65 3.59 -5.09 10.62
N PHE A 66 3.29 -6.27 10.09
CA PHE A 66 2.51 -7.33 10.72
C PHE A 66 3.38 -8.37 11.44
N GLY A 67 4.71 -8.27 11.35
CA GLY A 67 5.64 -9.28 11.88
C GLY A 67 5.73 -10.53 11.02
N LEU A 68 5.49 -10.40 9.71
CA LEU A 68 5.50 -11.47 8.71
C LEU A 68 6.57 -11.22 7.66
#